data_AF-A0A8B6ETD7-F1
#
_entry.id   AF-A0A8B6ETD7-F1
#
_cell.length_a   1.000
_cell.length_b   1.000
_cell.length_c   1.000
_cell.angle_alpha   90.00
_cell.angle_beta   90.00
_cell.angle_gamma   90.00
#
_symmetry.space_group_name_H-M   'P 1'
#
loop_
_entity.id
_entity.type
_entity.pdbx_description
1 polymer ?
#
loop_
_entity_poly.entity_id
_entity_poly.type
_entity_poly.pdbx_seq_one_letter_code
_entity_poly.pdbx_strand_id
1 'polypeptide(L)'
;MDPCLSKKITKNCEFIENNLVRLSKVVDKLMEDDILTLVDKTNILSAPSKETQINILLEKLINVGGTAFTSFVESLNATGNERIADQILQTDSSEDTAMSREETSFSDSTSGDFREDEILHLYKEKQMYKVKLSDMTTNYKQLQSELTVKEHKIECLNREIHKLQIDLEENRKGLLENSFDALEGDIFRRMNTGANTRELMRKARDLQLALDEKEEKANNLQKDLEYYRSQLDIVEKQVKKQKDDNSEKDTRIMILRNQVGKLQNYLQASKQNLSRINNEQKRIMDQWNKEQLERFKEIENKMEGGRKTTPSDLIHWKTR
;
A
#
# COMPACT_ATOMS: atom_id res chain seq x y z
N MET A 1 8.02 -22.57 36.44
CA MET A 1 6.81 -23.33 36.06
C MET A 1 6.53 -24.34 37.16
N ASP A 2 5.25 -24.53 37.51
CA ASP A 2 4.82 -25.61 38.40
C ASP A 2 4.31 -26.79 37.54
N PRO A 3 4.92 -27.99 37.60
CA PRO A 3 4.47 -29.17 36.86
C PRO A 3 3.06 -29.66 37.24
N CYS A 4 2.61 -29.38 38.47
CA CYS A 4 1.26 -29.73 38.92
C CYS A 4 0.20 -28.89 38.19
N LEU A 5 0.45 -27.59 38.06
CA LEU A 5 -0.46 -26.62 37.46
C LEU A 5 -0.76 -26.95 35.98
N SER A 6 0.30 -27.20 35.19
CA SER A 6 0.16 -27.61 33.79
C SER A 6 -0.64 -28.91 33.68
N LYS A 7 -0.40 -29.90 34.55
CA LYS A 7 -1.11 -31.17 34.56
C LYS A 7 -2.58 -31.04 34.97
N LYS A 8 -2.93 -30.10 35.87
CA LYS A 8 -4.32 -29.77 36.22
C LYS A 8 -5.05 -29.06 35.08
N ILE A 9 -4.37 -28.18 34.34
CA ILE A 9 -4.96 -27.49 33.18
C ILE A 9 -5.22 -28.47 32.04
N THR A 10 -4.20 -29.20 31.56
CA THR A 10 -4.34 -30.12 30.41
C THR A 10 -5.40 -31.20 30.62
N LYS A 11 -5.60 -31.68 31.85
CA LYS A 11 -6.68 -32.62 32.20
C LYS A 11 -8.10 -32.05 32.04
N ASN A 12 -8.26 -30.73 32.11
CA ASN A 12 -9.55 -30.05 32.14
C ASN A 12 -9.82 -29.21 30.88
N CYS A 13 -8.89 -29.10 29.92
CA CYS A 13 -9.07 -28.32 28.69
C CYS A 13 -10.39 -28.63 27.97
N GLU A 14 -10.64 -29.90 27.63
CA GLU A 14 -11.88 -30.34 26.95
C GLU A 14 -13.15 -29.95 27.74
N PHE A 15 -13.10 -30.00 29.08
CA PHE A 15 -14.22 -29.63 29.93
C PHE A 15 -14.45 -28.11 29.95
N ILE A 16 -13.37 -27.32 30.02
CA ILE A 16 -13.42 -25.85 29.95
C ILE A 16 -13.93 -25.41 28.57
N GLU A 17 -13.39 -25.99 27.49
CA GLU A 17 -13.76 -25.67 26.11
C GLU A 17 -15.26 -25.87 25.84
N ASN A 18 -15.82 -26.98 26.30
CA ASN A 18 -17.24 -27.26 26.15
C ASN A 18 -18.11 -26.38 27.06
N ASN A 19 -17.76 -26.21 28.34
CA ASN A 19 -18.65 -25.60 29.33
C ASN A 19 -18.50 -24.08 29.51
N LEU A 20 -17.38 -23.45 29.11
CA LEU A 20 -17.13 -22.03 29.37
C LEU A 20 -18.12 -21.13 28.59
N VAL A 21 -19.09 -20.53 29.27
CA VAL A 21 -20.18 -19.80 28.61
C VAL A 21 -19.81 -18.37 28.23
N ARG A 22 -18.86 -17.75 28.97
CA ARG A 22 -18.60 -16.30 28.91
C ARG A 22 -17.12 -15.93 28.92
N LEU A 23 -16.34 -16.48 27.99
CA LEU A 23 -14.89 -16.23 27.88
C LEU A 23 -14.52 -14.73 27.94
N SER A 24 -15.23 -13.85 27.22
CA SER A 24 -14.98 -12.40 27.29
C SER A 24 -14.97 -11.88 28.73
N LYS A 25 -15.98 -12.23 29.55
CA LYS A 25 -16.07 -11.74 30.93
C LYS A 25 -14.95 -12.27 31.82
N VAL A 26 -14.44 -13.47 31.54
CA VAL A 26 -13.28 -14.04 32.27
C VAL A 26 -12.01 -13.30 31.89
N VAL A 27 -11.82 -12.97 30.61
CA VAL A 27 -10.70 -12.14 30.14
C VAL A 27 -10.82 -10.69 30.66
N ASP A 28 -12.03 -10.14 30.75
CA ASP A 28 -12.29 -8.83 31.35
C ASP A 28 -11.91 -8.82 32.84
N LYS A 29 -12.33 -9.83 33.62
CA LYS A 29 -12.01 -9.96 35.05
C LYS A 29 -10.51 -10.18 35.29
N LEU A 30 -9.84 -11.01 34.48
CA LEU A 30 -8.38 -11.17 34.51
C LEU A 30 -7.59 -9.92 34.08
N MET A 31 -8.21 -8.94 33.41
CA MET A 31 -7.62 -7.62 33.19
C MET A 31 -7.81 -6.68 34.39
N GLU A 32 -8.93 -6.77 35.11
CA GLU A 32 -9.13 -6.02 36.36
C GLU A 32 -8.14 -6.45 37.46
N ASP A 33 -7.71 -7.71 37.42
CA ASP A 33 -6.77 -8.31 38.38
C ASP A 33 -5.30 -8.23 37.91
N ASP A 34 -4.98 -7.36 36.93
CA ASP A 34 -3.64 -7.10 36.35
C ASP A 34 -2.87 -8.33 35.80
N ILE A 35 -3.55 -9.46 35.55
CA ILE A 35 -2.95 -10.71 35.06
C ILE A 35 -2.80 -10.75 33.53
N LEU A 36 -3.71 -10.10 32.81
CA LEU A 36 -3.68 -9.99 31.35
C LEU A 36 -3.50 -8.53 30.93
N THR A 37 -2.67 -8.29 29.91
CA THR A 37 -2.57 -6.96 29.30
C THR A 37 -3.69 -6.74 28.28
N LEU A 38 -3.93 -5.48 27.91
CA LEU A 38 -4.84 -5.13 26.81
C LEU A 38 -4.46 -5.84 25.49
N VAL A 39 -3.16 -6.05 25.26
CA VAL A 39 -2.63 -6.78 24.09
C VAL A 39 -3.02 -8.25 24.14
N ASP A 40 -2.95 -8.88 25.32
CA ASP A 40 -3.36 -10.27 25.50
C ASP A 40 -4.86 -10.44 25.29
N LYS A 41 -5.69 -9.51 25.81
CA LYS A 41 -7.13 -9.50 25.52
C LYS A 41 -7.41 -9.40 24.02
N THR A 42 -6.72 -8.54 23.27
CA THR A 42 -6.91 -8.46 21.81
C THR A 42 -6.50 -9.75 21.10
N ASN A 43 -5.37 -10.36 21.50
CA ASN A 43 -4.88 -11.61 20.91
C ASN A 43 -5.82 -12.78 21.19
N ILE A 44 -6.33 -12.90 22.43
CA ILE A 44 -7.29 -13.93 22.84
C ILE A 44 -8.61 -13.75 22.08
N LEU A 45 -9.20 -12.55 22.08
CA LEU A 45 -10.55 -12.35 21.50
C LEU A 45 -10.58 -12.29 19.97
N SER A 46 -9.43 -12.12 19.31
CA SER A 46 -9.33 -12.11 17.84
C SER A 46 -9.00 -13.48 17.23
N ALA A 47 -8.79 -14.53 18.04
CA ALA A 47 -8.56 -15.89 17.52
C ALA A 47 -9.87 -16.52 16.97
N PRO A 48 -9.79 -17.37 15.91
CA PRO A 48 -10.94 -17.67 15.05
C PRO A 48 -11.94 -18.70 15.59
N SER A 49 -11.57 -19.52 16.59
CA SER A 49 -12.45 -20.50 17.23
C SER A 49 -12.35 -20.43 18.76
N LYS A 50 -13.45 -20.70 19.47
CA LYS A 50 -13.51 -20.71 20.94
C LYS A 50 -12.39 -21.55 21.58
N GLU A 51 -12.11 -22.70 20.97
CA GLU A 51 -11.00 -23.60 21.28
C GLU A 51 -9.64 -22.88 21.23
N THR A 52 -9.30 -22.22 20.12
CA THR A 52 -8.05 -21.46 20.01
C THR A 52 -8.00 -20.28 20.99
N GLN A 53 -9.12 -19.58 21.20
CA GLN A 53 -9.20 -18.48 22.18
C GLN A 53 -8.90 -18.98 23.62
N ILE A 54 -9.43 -20.15 24.00
CA ILE A 54 -9.21 -20.77 25.31
C ILE A 54 -7.78 -21.28 25.45
N ASN A 55 -7.21 -21.94 24.43
CA ASN A 55 -5.85 -22.43 24.48
C ASN A 55 -4.80 -21.31 24.60
N ILE A 56 -4.98 -20.18 23.89
CA ILE A 56 -4.12 -18.98 24.05
C ILE A 56 -4.24 -18.42 25.48
N LEU A 57 -5.44 -18.37 26.06
CA LEU A 57 -5.63 -17.93 27.45
C LEU A 57 -4.91 -18.86 28.44
N LEU A 58 -5.08 -20.17 28.30
CA LEU A 58 -4.48 -21.16 29.20
C LEU A 58 -2.95 -21.18 29.08
N GLU A 59 -2.39 -21.08 27.87
CA GLU A 59 -0.95 -20.89 27.65
C GLU A 59 -0.44 -19.62 28.35
N LYS A 60 -1.19 -18.50 28.25
CA LYS A 60 -0.81 -17.25 28.92
C LYS A 60 -0.79 -17.40 30.44
N LEU A 61 -1.82 -18.02 31.03
CA LEU A 61 -1.91 -18.27 32.48
C LEU A 61 -0.77 -19.18 32.99
N ILE A 62 -0.40 -20.22 32.24
CA ILE A 62 0.76 -21.09 32.55
C ILE A 62 2.07 -20.28 32.57
N ASN A 63 2.22 -19.32 31.66
CA ASN A 63 3.41 -18.47 31.56
C ASN A 63 3.49 -17.37 32.64
N VAL A 64 2.36 -16.86 33.14
CA VAL A 64 2.33 -15.89 34.26
C VAL A 64 2.56 -16.58 35.61
N GLY A 65 2.04 -17.79 35.79
CA GLY A 65 2.36 -18.66 36.94
C GLY A 65 1.28 -18.76 38.02
N GLY A 66 1.65 -19.26 39.20
CA GLY A 66 0.70 -19.81 40.18
C GLY A 66 -0.42 -18.88 40.65
N THR A 67 -0.13 -17.59 40.87
CA THR A 67 -1.12 -16.58 41.31
C THR A 67 -2.17 -16.28 40.23
N ALA A 68 -1.80 -16.36 38.95
CA ALA A 68 -2.74 -16.17 37.85
C ALA A 68 -3.80 -17.27 37.78
N PHE A 69 -3.48 -18.48 38.26
CA PHE A 69 -4.42 -19.60 38.27
C PHE A 69 -5.47 -19.48 39.38
N THR A 70 -5.09 -19.02 40.58
CA THR A 70 -6.06 -18.72 41.65
C THR A 70 -7.07 -17.67 41.19
N SER A 71 -6.61 -16.57 40.60
CA SER A 71 -7.51 -15.51 40.13
C SER A 71 -8.25 -15.87 38.83
N PHE A 72 -7.79 -16.85 38.06
CA PHE A 72 -8.59 -17.49 37.01
C PHE A 72 -9.76 -18.30 37.58
N VAL A 73 -9.55 -19.06 38.66
CA VAL A 73 -10.62 -19.78 39.37
C VAL A 73 -11.61 -18.79 40.02
N GLU A 74 -11.12 -17.71 40.63
CA GLU A 74 -11.96 -16.61 41.13
C GLU A 74 -12.74 -15.91 39.99
N SER A 75 -12.11 -15.69 38.84
CA SER A 75 -12.75 -15.14 37.64
C SER A 75 -13.84 -16.07 37.07
N LEU A 76 -13.64 -17.39 37.12
CA LEU A 76 -14.67 -18.36 36.73
C LEU A 76 -15.89 -18.28 37.67
N ASN A 77 -15.67 -18.21 38.98
CA ASN A 77 -16.73 -18.00 39.96
C ASN A 77 -17.47 -16.67 39.72
N ALA A 78 -16.74 -15.54 39.67
CA ALA A 78 -17.31 -14.20 39.50
C ALA A 78 -18.10 -13.99 38.20
N THR A 79 -17.93 -14.85 37.20
CA THR A 79 -18.60 -14.76 35.90
C THR A 79 -19.78 -15.73 35.71
N GLY A 80 -20.07 -16.56 36.73
CA GLY A 80 -21.13 -17.58 36.70
C GLY A 80 -20.72 -18.87 36.00
N ASN A 81 -19.43 -19.24 36.08
CA ASN A 81 -18.90 -20.52 35.62
C ASN A 81 -18.48 -21.39 36.83
N GLU A 82 -19.22 -21.31 37.96
CA GLU A 82 -18.84 -21.93 39.24
C GLU A 82 -18.54 -23.43 39.10
N ARG A 83 -19.36 -24.16 38.32
CA ARG A 83 -19.16 -25.59 38.03
C ARG A 83 -17.80 -25.92 37.42
N ILE A 84 -17.15 -24.99 36.72
CA ILE A 84 -15.82 -25.18 36.14
C ILE A 84 -14.74 -24.97 37.20
N ALA A 85 -14.90 -23.96 38.06
CA ALA A 85 -14.04 -23.76 39.23
C ALA A 85 -14.14 -24.96 40.19
N ASP A 86 -15.35 -25.41 40.51
CA ASP A 86 -15.61 -26.60 41.32
C ASP A 86 -14.96 -27.85 40.73
N GLN A 87 -15.12 -28.15 39.43
CA GLN A 87 -14.49 -29.31 38.78
C GLN A 87 -12.96 -29.29 38.89
N ILE A 88 -12.35 -28.10 38.78
CA ILE A 88 -10.91 -27.85 38.86
C ILE A 88 -10.37 -27.99 40.31
N LEU A 89 -11.21 -27.74 41.32
CA LEU A 89 -10.88 -27.86 42.74
C LEU A 89 -11.18 -29.26 43.31
N GLN A 90 -12.30 -29.87 42.92
CA GLN A 90 -12.76 -31.19 43.38
C GLN A 90 -11.92 -32.35 42.83
N THR A 91 -11.00 -32.12 41.88
CA THR A 91 -10.15 -33.17 41.30
C THR A 91 -9.19 -33.83 42.31
N ASP A 92 -9.17 -33.36 43.56
CA ASP A 92 -8.30 -33.84 44.65
C ASP A 92 -9.04 -34.66 45.74
N SER A 93 -10.38 -34.89 45.68
CA SER A 93 -11.10 -35.58 46.79
C SER A 93 -12.42 -36.32 46.45
N SER A 94 -12.40 -37.66 46.42
CA SER A 94 -13.58 -38.51 46.73
C SER A 94 -13.24 -40.01 46.87
N GLU A 95 -13.45 -40.60 48.05
CA GLU A 95 -13.63 -42.06 48.24
C GLU A 95 -14.48 -42.31 49.52
N ASP A 96 -15.43 -43.24 49.43
CA ASP A 96 -16.25 -43.95 50.45
C ASP A 96 -16.68 -43.32 51.79
N THR A 97 -17.98 -43.45 52.12
CA THR A 97 -18.52 -44.44 53.10
C THR A 97 -20.04 -44.23 53.34
N ALA A 98 -20.79 -45.30 53.66
CA ALA A 98 -22.22 -45.24 54.00
C ALA A 98 -22.66 -46.32 55.02
N MET A 99 -23.94 -46.27 55.43
CA MET A 99 -24.76 -47.32 56.10
C MET A 99 -24.83 -47.40 57.64
N SER A 100 -25.98 -47.94 58.11
CA SER A 100 -26.28 -48.62 59.39
C SER A 100 -27.00 -47.81 60.51
N ARG A 101 -27.88 -48.37 61.36
CA ARG A 101 -28.72 -49.63 61.35
C ARG A 101 -29.66 -49.60 62.60
N GLU A 102 -30.52 -50.63 62.73
CA GLU A 102 -31.07 -51.28 63.97
C GLU A 102 -32.47 -50.87 64.46
N GLU A 103 -33.22 -51.67 65.25
CA GLU A 103 -33.52 -53.12 65.41
C GLU A 103 -34.15 -53.34 66.82
N THR A 104 -34.36 -54.59 67.26
CA THR A 104 -34.87 -55.07 68.57
C THR A 104 -36.39 -54.96 68.85
N SER A 105 -36.95 -55.67 69.84
CA SER A 105 -37.14 -57.14 70.06
C SER A 105 -37.48 -57.45 71.54
N PHE A 106 -38.34 -58.44 71.83
CA PHE A 106 -38.22 -59.39 72.97
C PHE A 106 -39.27 -60.53 72.94
N SER A 107 -39.08 -61.59 73.75
CA SER A 107 -39.99 -62.75 73.95
C SER A 107 -40.99 -62.49 75.11
N ASP A 108 -41.67 -63.39 75.84
CA ASP A 108 -41.72 -64.86 76.07
C ASP A 108 -43.08 -65.15 76.81
N SER A 109 -43.66 -66.34 77.12
CA SER A 109 -43.51 -67.81 76.97
C SER A 109 -44.97 -68.42 77.00
N THR A 110 -45.36 -69.71 77.10
CA THR A 110 -44.73 -71.07 77.18
C THR A 110 -45.77 -72.17 76.84
N SER A 111 -45.33 -73.31 76.33
CA SER A 111 -45.93 -74.68 76.41
C SER A 111 -47.44 -74.88 76.14
N GLY A 112 -47.78 -75.30 74.91
CA GLY A 112 -49.08 -75.91 74.59
C GLY A 112 -49.23 -76.31 73.11
N ASP A 113 -49.12 -77.62 72.81
CA ASP A 113 -49.28 -78.24 71.47
C ASP A 113 -48.36 -77.69 70.34
N PHE A 114 -47.99 -78.53 69.37
CA PHE A 114 -47.02 -78.19 68.29
C PHE A 114 -47.62 -77.29 67.19
N ARG A 115 -48.56 -76.41 67.54
CA ARG A 115 -49.24 -75.46 66.66
C ARG A 115 -49.52 -74.09 67.28
N GLU A 116 -49.66 -73.97 68.60
CA GLU A 116 -50.03 -72.67 69.19
C GLU A 116 -48.88 -71.66 69.13
N ASP A 117 -47.63 -72.09 69.35
CA ASP A 117 -46.44 -71.23 69.19
C ASP A 117 -46.25 -70.75 67.73
N GLU A 118 -46.53 -71.62 66.74
CA GLU A 118 -46.48 -71.25 65.31
C GLU A 118 -47.59 -70.26 64.94
N ILE A 119 -48.81 -70.47 65.46
CA ILE A 119 -49.93 -69.53 65.32
C ILE A 119 -49.62 -68.18 66.00
N LEU A 120 -48.99 -68.19 67.18
CA LEU A 120 -48.55 -66.99 67.90
C LEU A 120 -47.44 -66.24 67.16
N HIS A 121 -46.48 -66.95 66.55
CA HIS A 121 -45.46 -66.35 65.69
C HIS A 121 -46.11 -65.68 64.48
N LEU A 122 -46.92 -66.43 63.71
CA LEU A 122 -47.63 -65.91 62.54
C LEU A 122 -48.58 -64.76 62.88
N TYR A 123 -49.18 -64.75 64.08
CA TYR A 123 -49.98 -63.63 64.55
C TYR A 123 -49.13 -62.38 64.84
N LYS A 124 -48.01 -62.52 65.56
CA LYS A 124 -47.05 -61.43 65.81
C LYS A 124 -46.51 -60.86 64.50
N GLU A 125 -46.10 -61.72 63.58
CA GLU A 125 -45.58 -61.35 62.26
C GLU A 125 -46.66 -60.63 61.42
N LYS A 126 -47.90 -61.12 61.42
CA LYS A 126 -49.04 -60.46 60.77
C LYS A 126 -49.35 -59.08 61.34
N GLN A 127 -49.22 -58.88 62.66
CA GLN A 127 -49.37 -57.55 63.25
C GLN A 127 -48.18 -56.63 62.91
N MET A 128 -46.95 -57.15 62.88
CA MET A 128 -45.78 -56.41 62.41
C MET A 128 -45.94 -55.93 60.96
N TYR A 129 -46.36 -56.80 60.04
CA TYR A 129 -46.65 -56.40 58.65
C TYR A 129 -47.80 -55.40 58.58
N LYS A 130 -48.84 -55.53 59.42
CA LYS A 130 -49.96 -54.57 59.47
C LYS A 130 -49.50 -53.17 59.91
N VAL A 131 -48.63 -53.08 60.92
CA VAL A 131 -48.01 -51.82 61.36
C VAL A 131 -47.15 -51.26 60.23
N LYS A 132 -46.19 -52.04 59.70
CA LYS A 132 -45.31 -51.62 58.60
C LYS A 132 -46.08 -51.16 57.34
N LEU A 133 -47.21 -51.78 57.02
CA LEU A 133 -48.10 -51.38 55.92
C LEU A 133 -48.83 -50.06 56.23
N SER A 134 -49.24 -49.83 57.48
CA SER A 134 -49.81 -48.56 57.94
C SER A 134 -48.78 -47.43 57.85
N ASP A 135 -47.54 -47.68 58.25
CA ASP A 135 -46.44 -46.72 58.20
C ASP A 135 -46.09 -46.37 56.75
N MET A 136 -45.93 -47.36 55.88
CA MET A 136 -45.70 -47.10 54.45
C MET A 136 -46.89 -46.40 53.78
N THR A 137 -48.14 -46.69 54.19
CA THR A 137 -49.32 -45.97 53.70
C THR A 137 -49.33 -44.51 54.17
N THR A 138 -48.82 -44.23 55.38
CA THR A 138 -48.73 -42.88 55.93
C THR A 138 -47.61 -42.08 55.26
N ASN A 139 -46.43 -42.68 55.10
CA ASN A 139 -45.31 -42.10 54.36
C ASN A 139 -45.67 -41.83 52.89
N TYR A 140 -46.39 -42.74 52.23
CA TYR A 140 -46.89 -42.53 50.86
C TYR A 140 -47.81 -41.31 50.78
N LYS A 141 -48.77 -41.16 51.71
CA LYS A 141 -49.65 -39.99 51.77
C LYS A 141 -48.88 -38.69 52.03
N GLN A 142 -47.88 -38.71 52.91
CA GLN A 142 -47.03 -37.54 53.14
C GLN A 142 -46.26 -37.17 51.86
N LEU A 143 -45.56 -38.12 51.24
CA LEU A 143 -44.82 -37.89 50.00
C LEU A 143 -45.74 -37.40 48.86
N GLN A 144 -46.97 -37.90 48.78
CA GLN A 144 -47.97 -37.42 47.81
C GLN A 144 -48.41 -35.97 48.10
N SER A 145 -48.54 -35.57 49.37
CA SER A 145 -48.82 -34.19 49.76
C SER A 145 -47.63 -33.24 49.52
N GLU A 146 -46.40 -33.71 49.74
CA GLU A 146 -45.19 -32.95 49.42
C GLU A 146 -44.99 -32.80 47.91
N LEU A 147 -45.35 -33.82 47.13
CA LEU A 147 -45.30 -33.79 45.67
C LEU A 147 -46.25 -32.72 45.11
N THR A 148 -47.52 -32.71 45.53
CA THR A 148 -48.50 -31.73 45.03
C THR A 148 -48.16 -30.29 45.40
N VAL A 149 -47.54 -30.06 46.57
CA VAL A 149 -46.99 -28.74 46.95
C VAL A 149 -45.81 -28.34 46.06
N LYS A 150 -44.90 -29.27 45.72
CA LYS A 150 -43.77 -29.03 44.81
C LYS A 150 -44.24 -28.79 43.37
N GLU A 151 -45.20 -29.57 42.88
CA GLU A 151 -45.86 -29.39 41.58
C GLU A 151 -46.48 -27.99 41.47
N HIS A 152 -47.29 -27.58 42.45
CA HIS A 152 -47.90 -26.25 42.45
C HIS A 152 -46.86 -25.11 42.54
N LYS A 153 -45.75 -25.31 43.27
CA LYS A 153 -44.65 -24.33 43.28
C LYS A 153 -43.96 -24.23 41.92
N ILE A 154 -43.81 -25.34 41.19
CA ILE A 154 -43.32 -25.36 39.80
C ILE A 154 -44.29 -24.60 38.87
N GLU A 155 -45.61 -24.83 38.97
CA GLU A 155 -46.61 -24.06 38.20
C GLU A 155 -46.54 -22.55 38.45
N CYS A 156 -46.23 -22.14 39.69
CA CYS A 156 -46.09 -20.73 40.04
C CYS A 156 -44.81 -20.12 39.45
N LEU A 157 -43.68 -20.83 39.57
CA LEU A 157 -42.41 -20.40 38.97
C LEU A 157 -42.48 -20.34 37.45
N ASN A 158 -43.13 -21.31 36.79
CA ASN A 158 -43.32 -21.29 35.34
C ASN A 158 -44.16 -20.08 34.87
N ARG A 159 -45.19 -19.69 35.64
CA ARG A 159 -45.98 -18.47 35.38
C ARG A 159 -45.19 -17.18 35.62
N GLU A 160 -44.24 -17.18 36.54
CA GLU A 160 -43.34 -16.06 36.82
C GLU A 160 -42.28 -15.91 35.71
N ILE A 161 -41.65 -17.01 35.30
CA ILE A 161 -40.73 -17.07 34.15
C ILE A 161 -41.41 -16.56 32.87
N HIS A 162 -42.65 -16.96 32.60
CA HIS A 162 -43.36 -16.54 31.39
C HIS A 162 -43.66 -15.03 31.37
N LYS A 163 -43.97 -14.41 32.51
CA LYS A 163 -44.09 -12.94 32.62
C LYS A 163 -42.76 -12.25 32.30
N LEU A 164 -41.68 -12.69 32.94
CA LEU A 164 -40.35 -12.11 32.73
C LEU A 164 -39.86 -12.24 31.28
N GLN A 165 -40.29 -13.28 30.55
CA GLN A 165 -40.05 -13.42 29.11
C GLN A 165 -40.79 -12.33 28.31
N ILE A 166 -42.07 -12.10 28.58
CA ILE A 166 -42.87 -11.04 27.93
C ILE A 166 -42.27 -9.66 28.23
N ASP A 167 -41.98 -9.38 29.50
CA ASP A 167 -41.38 -8.11 29.94
C ASP A 167 -40.03 -7.85 29.22
N LEU A 168 -39.20 -8.88 29.03
CA LEU A 168 -37.94 -8.78 28.29
C LEU A 168 -38.13 -8.53 26.79
N GLU A 169 -39.13 -9.14 26.16
CA GLU A 169 -39.42 -8.93 24.73
C GLU A 169 -40.01 -7.54 24.47
N GLU A 170 -40.91 -7.05 25.32
CA GLU A 170 -41.47 -5.69 25.21
C GLU A 170 -40.40 -4.61 25.43
N ASN A 171 -39.55 -4.75 26.47
CA ASN A 171 -38.43 -3.83 26.69
C ASN A 171 -37.43 -3.85 25.52
N ARG A 172 -37.12 -5.04 24.97
CA ARG A 172 -36.25 -5.17 23.79
C ARG A 172 -36.86 -4.50 22.55
N LYS A 173 -38.17 -4.65 22.33
CA LYS A 173 -38.89 -3.97 21.23
C LYS A 173 -38.80 -2.45 21.40
N GLY A 174 -39.13 -1.93 22.57
CA GLY A 174 -39.08 -0.49 22.85
C GLY A 174 -37.68 0.11 22.67
N LEU A 175 -36.63 -0.59 23.11
CA LEU A 175 -35.25 -0.14 22.89
C LEU A 175 -34.86 -0.10 21.40
N LEU A 176 -35.29 -1.09 20.60
CA LEU A 176 -35.07 -1.09 19.16
C LEU A 176 -35.83 0.06 18.47
N GLU A 177 -37.11 0.24 18.78
CA GLU A 177 -38.00 1.25 18.21
C GLU A 177 -37.43 2.67 18.45
N ASN A 178 -37.07 3.01 19.70
CA ASN A 178 -36.37 4.26 20.03
C ASN A 178 -35.03 4.43 19.29
N SER A 179 -34.29 3.34 19.03
CA SER A 179 -33.01 3.41 18.31
C SER A 179 -33.18 3.67 16.81
N PHE A 180 -34.27 3.18 16.21
CA PHE A 180 -34.62 3.48 14.82
C PHE A 180 -35.07 4.94 14.67
N ASP A 181 -35.95 5.45 15.54
CA ASP A 181 -36.37 6.86 15.54
C ASP A 181 -35.17 7.82 15.67
N ALA A 182 -34.22 7.49 16.55
CA ALA A 182 -32.98 8.26 16.73
C ALA A 182 -32.11 8.26 15.46
N LEU A 183 -31.95 7.10 14.81
CA LEU A 183 -31.19 6.94 13.56
C LEU A 183 -31.86 7.63 12.37
N GLU A 184 -33.18 7.49 12.20
CA GLU A 184 -33.92 8.17 11.15
C GLU A 184 -33.86 9.69 11.33
N GLY A 185 -34.03 10.18 12.56
CA GLY A 185 -33.82 11.58 12.91
C GLY A 185 -32.41 12.07 12.58
N ASP A 186 -31.37 11.24 12.77
CA ASP A 186 -29.99 11.61 12.46
C ASP A 186 -29.68 11.58 10.95
N ILE A 187 -30.26 10.64 10.21
CA ILE A 187 -30.19 10.56 8.75
C ILE A 187 -30.92 11.76 8.14
N PHE A 188 -32.13 12.09 8.63
CA PHE A 188 -32.91 13.25 8.22
C PHE A 188 -32.18 14.57 8.54
N ARG A 189 -31.55 14.68 9.72
CA ARG A 189 -30.65 15.81 10.05
C ARG A 189 -29.51 15.91 9.05
N ARG A 190 -28.76 14.83 8.80
CA ARG A 190 -27.60 14.81 7.88
C ARG A 190 -27.96 15.20 6.45
N MET A 191 -29.08 14.69 5.92
CA MET A 191 -29.58 15.05 4.58
C MET A 191 -30.02 16.53 4.51
N ASN A 192 -30.74 17.03 5.51
CA ASN A 192 -31.17 18.43 5.54
C ASN A 192 -30.02 19.41 5.84
N THR A 193 -28.93 18.97 6.50
CA THR A 193 -27.64 19.68 6.52
C THR A 193 -26.88 19.60 5.19
N GLY A 194 -27.60 19.66 4.06
CA GLY A 194 -27.08 19.74 2.69
C GLY A 194 -26.25 21.00 2.40
N ALA A 195 -25.77 21.71 3.42
CA ALA A 195 -24.59 22.57 3.33
C ALA A 195 -23.41 21.79 2.75
N ASN A 196 -23.11 20.58 3.27
CA ASN A 196 -22.01 19.75 2.76
C ASN A 196 -22.18 19.43 1.26
N THR A 197 -23.35 18.97 0.84
CA THR A 197 -23.63 18.65 -0.56
C THR A 197 -23.59 19.89 -1.46
N ARG A 198 -24.09 21.04 -1.00
CA ARG A 198 -24.03 22.31 -1.74
C ARG A 198 -22.62 22.90 -1.81
N GLU A 199 -21.79 22.70 -0.79
CA GLU A 199 -20.39 23.12 -0.79
C GLU A 199 -19.54 22.23 -1.71
N LEU A 200 -19.77 20.91 -1.70
CA LEU A 200 -19.15 19.99 -2.66
C LEU A 200 -19.58 20.32 -4.10
N MET A 201 -20.86 20.59 -4.36
CA MET A 201 -21.34 21.07 -5.66
C MET A 201 -20.75 22.42 -6.07
N ARG A 202 -20.46 23.32 -5.11
CA ARG A 202 -19.77 24.58 -5.39
C ARG A 202 -18.33 24.31 -5.79
N LYS A 203 -17.56 23.61 -4.95
CA LYS A 203 -16.16 23.22 -5.21
C LYS A 203 -15.98 22.48 -6.53
N ALA A 204 -16.90 21.58 -6.88
CA ALA A 204 -16.89 20.89 -8.18
C ALA A 204 -17.10 21.85 -9.36
N ARG A 205 -17.96 22.86 -9.22
CA ARG A 205 -18.20 23.90 -10.23
C ARG A 205 -17.03 24.87 -10.35
N ASP A 206 -16.45 25.27 -9.22
CA ASP A 206 -15.26 26.12 -9.16
C ASP A 206 -14.05 25.43 -9.83
N LEU A 207 -13.90 24.12 -9.61
CA LEU A 207 -12.90 23.28 -10.28
C LEU A 207 -13.16 23.11 -11.79
N GLN A 208 -14.42 22.99 -12.22
CA GLN A 208 -14.76 22.94 -13.64
C GLN A 208 -14.39 24.25 -14.34
N LEU A 209 -14.79 25.41 -13.79
CA LEU A 209 -14.43 26.72 -14.35
C LEU A 209 -12.90 26.91 -14.40
N ALA A 210 -12.17 26.44 -13.39
CA ALA A 210 -10.72 26.45 -13.37
C ALA A 210 -10.08 25.48 -14.39
N LEU A 211 -10.77 24.42 -14.80
CA LEU A 211 -10.36 23.51 -15.89
C LEU A 211 -10.61 24.16 -17.25
N ASP A 212 -11.82 24.68 -17.47
CA ASP A 212 -12.23 25.38 -18.70
C ASP A 212 -11.26 26.54 -19.03
N GLU A 213 -10.91 27.36 -18.02
CA GLU A 213 -9.89 28.42 -18.13
C GLU A 213 -8.50 27.91 -18.54
N LYS A 214 -8.12 26.68 -18.15
CA LYS A 214 -6.82 26.08 -18.46
C LYS A 214 -6.82 25.48 -19.86
N GLU A 215 -7.93 24.87 -20.28
CA GLU A 215 -8.11 24.38 -21.64
C GLU A 215 -8.13 25.54 -22.64
N GLU A 216 -8.80 26.67 -22.36
CA GLU A 216 -8.75 27.85 -23.24
C GLU A 216 -7.31 28.39 -23.39
N LYS A 217 -6.57 28.50 -22.28
CA LYS A 217 -5.17 28.97 -22.28
C LYS A 217 -4.25 28.00 -23.02
N ALA A 218 -4.46 26.69 -22.90
CA ALA A 218 -3.72 25.67 -23.65
C ALA A 218 -4.03 25.75 -25.17
N ASN A 219 -5.31 25.88 -25.53
CA ASN A 219 -5.75 26.03 -26.93
C ASN A 219 -5.20 27.30 -27.58
N ASN A 220 -5.10 28.40 -26.84
CA ASN A 220 -4.51 29.64 -27.36
C ASN A 220 -2.99 29.54 -27.52
N LEU A 221 -2.28 28.95 -26.55
CA LEU A 221 -0.84 28.64 -26.68
C LEU A 221 -0.53 27.67 -27.83
N GLN A 222 -1.43 26.74 -28.14
CA GLN A 222 -1.27 25.87 -29.32
C GLN A 222 -1.36 26.66 -30.63
N LYS A 223 -2.33 27.58 -30.77
CA LYS A 223 -2.44 28.46 -31.96
C LYS A 223 -1.19 29.32 -32.13
N ASP A 224 -0.65 29.86 -31.04
CA ASP A 224 0.61 30.62 -31.06
C ASP A 224 1.78 29.75 -31.53
N LEU A 225 1.91 28.52 -31.02
CA LEU A 225 2.94 27.57 -31.46
C LEU A 225 2.80 27.17 -32.93
N GLU A 226 1.58 27.02 -33.44
CA GLU A 226 1.31 26.75 -34.86
C GLU A 226 1.67 27.96 -35.74
N TYR A 227 1.35 29.18 -35.31
CA TYR A 227 1.78 30.42 -35.96
C TYR A 227 3.31 30.54 -36.01
N TYR A 228 4.00 30.38 -34.88
CA TYR A 228 5.47 30.48 -34.84
C TYR A 228 6.17 29.38 -35.64
N ARG A 229 5.62 28.15 -35.69
CA ARG A 229 6.10 27.08 -36.59
C ARG A 229 5.95 27.47 -38.06
N SER A 230 4.83 28.09 -38.45
CA SER A 230 4.63 28.56 -39.82
C SER A 230 5.61 29.68 -40.19
N GLN A 231 5.87 30.64 -39.29
CA GLN A 231 6.90 31.67 -39.51
C GLN A 231 8.31 31.07 -39.63
N LEU A 232 8.63 30.04 -38.83
CA LEU A 232 9.94 29.38 -38.86
C LEU A 232 10.19 28.64 -40.19
N ASP A 233 9.20 27.92 -40.71
CA ASP A 233 9.27 27.29 -42.05
C ASP A 233 9.50 28.31 -43.18
N ILE A 234 8.87 29.49 -43.11
CA ILE A 234 9.12 30.60 -44.05
C ILE A 234 10.56 31.08 -43.97
N VAL A 235 11.10 31.27 -42.75
CA VAL A 235 12.49 31.71 -42.53
C VAL A 235 13.50 30.64 -42.98
N GLU A 236 13.27 29.36 -42.69
CA GLU A 236 14.12 28.26 -43.15
C GLU A 236 14.20 28.20 -44.69
N LYS A 237 13.06 28.39 -45.38
CA LYS A 237 13.02 28.47 -46.85
C LYS A 237 13.80 29.68 -47.39
N GLN A 238 13.72 30.83 -46.73
CA GLN A 238 14.51 32.01 -47.10
C GLN A 238 16.01 31.81 -46.88
N VAL A 239 16.42 31.27 -45.73
CA VAL A 239 17.82 30.97 -45.41
C VAL A 239 18.40 29.93 -46.37
N LYS A 240 17.64 28.88 -46.70
CA LYS A 240 18.05 27.90 -47.71
C LYS A 240 18.30 28.55 -49.06
N LYS A 241 17.35 29.36 -49.56
CA LYS A 241 17.53 30.09 -50.82
C LYS A 241 18.77 30.98 -50.79
N GLN A 242 18.99 31.76 -49.72
CA GLN A 242 20.16 32.62 -49.61
C GLN A 242 21.49 31.83 -49.62
N LYS A 243 21.51 30.62 -49.05
CA LYS A 243 22.66 29.71 -49.09
C LYS A 243 22.93 29.22 -50.51
N ASP A 244 21.89 28.83 -51.23
CA ASP A 244 21.98 28.36 -52.62
C ASP A 244 22.42 29.51 -53.56
N ASP A 245 21.80 30.70 -53.43
CA ASP A 245 22.17 31.94 -54.14
C ASP A 245 23.64 32.34 -53.89
N ASN A 246 24.18 32.09 -52.69
CA ASN A 246 25.57 32.39 -52.35
C ASN A 246 26.55 31.33 -52.90
N SER A 247 26.15 30.04 -52.92
CA SER A 247 26.93 28.97 -53.55
C SER A 247 27.16 29.22 -55.05
N GLU A 248 26.16 29.75 -55.76
CA GLU A 248 26.32 30.19 -57.15
C GLU A 248 27.33 31.35 -57.27
N LYS A 249 27.23 32.36 -56.39
CA LYS A 249 28.16 33.51 -56.36
C LYS A 249 29.59 33.07 -56.11
N ASP A 250 29.84 32.18 -55.15
CA ASP A 250 31.18 31.67 -54.87
C ASP A 250 31.75 30.87 -56.05
N THR A 251 30.92 30.05 -56.70
CA THR A 251 31.27 29.35 -57.94
C THR A 251 31.65 30.33 -59.06
N ARG A 252 30.88 31.42 -59.21
CA ARG A 252 31.14 32.49 -60.20
C ARG A 252 32.39 33.30 -59.86
N ILE A 253 32.65 33.57 -58.58
CA ILE A 253 33.89 34.22 -58.08
C ILE A 253 35.11 33.34 -58.37
N MET A 254 35.02 32.02 -58.18
CA MET A 254 36.08 31.08 -58.54
C MET A 254 36.39 31.12 -60.04
N ILE A 255 35.36 31.09 -60.91
CA ILE A 255 35.53 31.19 -62.36
C ILE A 255 36.20 32.52 -62.75
N LEU A 256 35.76 33.65 -62.18
CA LEU A 256 36.33 34.97 -62.44
C LEU A 256 37.79 35.07 -61.96
N ARG A 257 38.13 34.54 -60.77
CA ARG A 257 39.52 34.46 -60.28
C ARG A 257 40.42 33.68 -61.25
N ASN A 258 39.94 32.54 -61.75
CA ASN A 258 40.66 31.74 -62.74
C ASN A 258 40.84 32.45 -64.10
N GLN A 259 39.86 33.25 -64.53
CA GLN A 259 39.98 34.10 -65.72
C GLN A 259 41.00 35.24 -65.52
N VAL A 260 40.95 35.93 -64.37
CA VAL A 260 41.91 36.98 -64.02
C VAL A 260 43.34 36.44 -63.98
N GLY A 261 43.57 35.27 -63.37
CA GLY A 261 44.89 34.63 -63.36
C GLY A 261 45.44 34.31 -64.76
N LYS A 262 44.58 33.85 -65.69
CA LYS A 262 44.95 33.66 -67.10
C LYS A 262 45.33 34.98 -67.77
N LEU A 263 44.53 36.04 -67.58
CA LEU A 263 44.81 37.36 -68.14
C LEU A 263 46.09 37.99 -67.58
N GLN A 264 46.37 37.80 -66.28
CA GLN A 264 47.63 38.22 -65.65
C GLN A 264 48.83 37.50 -66.28
N ASN A 265 48.74 36.19 -66.53
CA ASN A 265 49.80 35.43 -67.20
C ASN A 265 50.04 35.90 -68.65
N TYR A 266 48.98 36.16 -69.43
CA TYR A 266 49.12 36.73 -70.77
C TYR A 266 49.75 38.13 -70.75
N LEU A 267 49.37 38.98 -69.80
CA LEU A 267 49.96 40.32 -69.63
C LEU A 267 51.45 40.23 -69.23
N GLN A 268 51.80 39.29 -68.36
CA GLN A 268 53.19 39.04 -67.94
C GLN A 268 54.06 38.59 -69.12
N ALA A 269 53.57 37.64 -69.93
CA ALA A 269 54.25 37.18 -71.15
C ALA A 269 54.38 38.29 -72.20
N SER A 270 53.34 39.11 -72.38
CA SER A 270 53.36 40.27 -73.27
C SER A 270 54.43 41.30 -72.85
N LYS A 271 54.50 41.65 -71.55
CA LYS A 271 55.56 42.52 -70.99
C LYS A 271 56.97 41.97 -71.24
N GLN A 272 57.17 40.66 -71.06
CA GLN A 272 58.47 40.02 -71.34
C GLN A 272 58.84 40.08 -72.83
N ASN A 273 57.88 39.85 -73.73
CA ASN A 273 58.11 39.94 -75.17
C ASN A 273 58.37 41.38 -75.64
N LEU A 274 57.66 42.39 -75.10
CA LEU A 274 57.95 43.80 -75.34
C LEU A 274 59.37 44.19 -74.87
N SER A 275 59.80 43.70 -73.70
CA SER A 275 61.18 43.91 -73.21
C SER A 275 62.22 43.28 -74.15
N ARG A 276 61.98 42.06 -74.65
CA ARG A 276 62.85 41.41 -75.66
C ARG A 276 62.93 42.22 -76.95
N ILE A 277 61.79 42.66 -77.49
CA ILE A 277 61.72 43.46 -78.73
C ILE A 277 62.48 44.79 -78.55
N ASN A 278 62.26 45.50 -77.45
CA ASN A 278 62.95 46.76 -77.16
C ASN A 278 64.47 46.59 -77.01
N ASN A 279 64.93 45.50 -76.38
CA ASN A 279 66.35 45.17 -76.27
C ASN A 279 66.98 44.85 -77.63
N GLU A 280 66.28 44.11 -78.50
CA GLU A 280 66.78 43.77 -79.83
C GLU A 280 66.75 44.98 -80.78
N GLN A 281 65.72 45.84 -80.71
CA GLN A 281 65.70 47.13 -81.40
C GLN A 281 66.89 48.01 -81.00
N LYS A 282 67.20 48.08 -79.69
CA LYS A 282 68.39 48.78 -79.22
C LYS A 282 69.67 48.16 -79.80
N ARG A 283 69.81 46.84 -79.74
CA ARG A 283 70.97 46.12 -80.32
C ARG A 283 71.15 46.43 -81.81
N ILE A 284 70.07 46.42 -82.59
CA ILE A 284 70.10 46.73 -84.03
C ILE A 284 70.54 48.17 -84.26
N MET A 285 70.05 49.14 -83.47
CA MET A 285 70.50 50.54 -83.53
C MET A 285 71.98 50.69 -83.15
N ASP A 286 72.42 50.06 -82.06
CA ASP A 286 73.82 50.09 -81.61
C ASP A 286 74.76 49.46 -82.67
N GLN A 287 74.35 48.36 -83.31
CA GLN A 287 75.07 47.75 -84.42
C GLN A 287 75.08 48.65 -85.67
N TRP A 288 73.94 49.21 -86.08
CA TRP A 288 73.86 50.09 -87.25
C TRP A 288 74.71 51.35 -87.08
N ASN A 289 74.67 51.97 -85.89
CA ASN A 289 75.52 53.10 -85.53
C ASN A 289 77.01 52.75 -85.66
N LYS A 290 77.41 51.55 -85.18
CA LYS A 290 78.78 51.06 -85.32
C LYS A 290 79.15 50.83 -86.79
N GLU A 291 78.27 50.23 -87.59
CA GLU A 291 78.50 50.01 -89.02
C GLU A 291 78.62 51.32 -89.81
N GLN A 292 77.83 52.36 -89.48
CA GLN A 292 78.03 53.69 -90.08
C GLN A 292 79.37 54.29 -89.65
N LEU A 293 79.75 54.18 -88.38
CA LEU A 293 81.01 54.72 -87.86
C LEU A 293 82.23 54.07 -88.54
N GLU A 294 82.25 52.75 -88.72
CA GLU A 294 83.34 52.09 -89.46
C GLU A 294 83.32 52.46 -90.95
N ARG A 295 82.16 52.64 -91.58
CA ARG A 295 82.06 53.17 -92.97
C ARG A 295 82.62 54.59 -93.10
N PHE A 296 82.37 55.47 -92.13
CA PHE A 296 82.95 56.81 -92.11
C PHE A 296 84.47 56.75 -92.00
N LYS A 297 85.02 55.94 -91.08
CA LYS A 297 86.47 55.70 -91.00
C LYS A 297 87.04 55.11 -92.29
N GLU A 298 86.35 54.19 -92.96
CA GLU A 298 86.79 53.64 -94.25
C GLU A 298 86.89 54.73 -95.32
N ILE A 299 85.93 55.66 -95.37
CA ILE A 299 85.93 56.80 -96.31
C ILE A 299 87.07 57.76 -95.96
N GLU A 300 87.26 58.06 -94.68
CA GLU A 300 88.34 58.92 -94.17
C GLU A 300 89.72 58.35 -94.51
N ASN A 301 89.99 57.07 -94.19
CA ASN A 301 91.22 56.37 -94.56
C ASN A 301 91.46 56.34 -96.08
N LYS A 302 90.40 56.22 -96.90
CA LYS A 302 90.51 56.30 -98.38
C LYS A 302 90.84 57.71 -98.86
N MET A 303 90.33 58.75 -98.20
CA MET A 303 90.67 60.15 -98.51
C MET A 303 92.08 60.55 -98.04
N GLU A 304 92.62 59.92 -96.99
CA GLU A 304 94.00 60.13 -96.55
C GLU A 304 95.00 59.30 -97.37
N GLY A 305 94.70 58.03 -97.65
CA GLY A 305 95.50 57.17 -98.53
C GLY A 305 95.64 57.70 -99.96
N GLY A 306 94.69 58.53 -100.42
CA GLY A 306 94.77 59.24 -101.69
C GLY A 306 95.73 60.44 -101.72
N ARG A 307 96.19 60.96 -100.56
CA ARG A 307 96.99 62.19 -100.49
C ARG A 307 98.49 61.95 -100.62
N LYS A 308 98.91 61.53 -101.82
CA LYS A 308 100.26 61.75 -102.34
C LYS A 308 100.26 62.50 -103.68
N THR A 309 99.55 63.62 -103.72
CA THR A 309 99.73 64.67 -104.72
C THR A 309 100.03 66.00 -104.04
N THR A 310 101.00 66.72 -104.59
CA THR A 310 101.36 68.10 -104.20
C THR A 310 100.24 69.08 -104.60
N PRO A 311 100.04 70.18 -103.86
CA PRO A 311 98.91 71.08 -104.07
C PRO A 311 99.11 72.01 -105.28
N SER A 312 98.61 71.60 -106.44
CA SER A 312 98.08 72.52 -107.45
C SER A 312 97.05 71.78 -108.29
N ASP A 313 95.77 72.10 -108.11
CA ASP A 313 94.92 72.70 -109.16
C ASP A 313 93.41 72.62 -108.84
N LEU A 314 92.72 73.73 -109.18
CA LEU A 314 91.30 73.90 -109.51
C LEU A 314 90.19 73.24 -108.66
N ILE A 315 88.98 73.80 -108.47
CA ILE A 315 88.36 75.15 -108.43
C ILE A 315 86.84 74.84 -108.40
N HIS A 316 86.07 75.50 -107.51
CA HIS A 316 84.59 75.41 -107.40
C HIS A 316 84.01 74.01 -107.11
N TRP A 317 82.76 73.82 -106.64
CA TRP A 317 81.65 74.72 -106.29
C TRP A 317 81.40 74.64 -104.76
N LYS A 318 81.04 75.68 -104.00
CA LYS A 318 79.99 76.72 -104.13
C LYS A 318 78.56 76.22 -103.88
N THR A 319 78.15 76.28 -102.61
CA THR A 319 76.78 76.47 -102.07
C THR A 319 75.62 75.61 -102.56
N ARG A 320 74.90 74.97 -101.63
CA ARG A 320 73.77 75.66 -101.00
C ARG A 320 73.54 75.21 -99.55
#